data_AF-A0AAU1Z2S6-F1
#
_entry.id   AF-A0AAU1Z2S6-F1
#
_cell.length_a   1.000
_cell.length_b   1.000
_cell.length_c   1.000
_cell.angle_alpha   90.00
_cell.angle_beta   90.00
_cell.angle_gamma   90.00
#
_symmetry.space_group_name_H-M   'P 1'
#
loop_
_entity.id
_entity.type
_entity.pdbx_description
1 polymer ?
#
loop_
_entity_poly.entity_id
_entity_poly.type
_entity_poly.pdbx_seq_one_letter_code
_entity_poly.pdbx_strand_id
1 'polypeptide(L)'
;MDALVGSDPNFLPGSWLSAARAHGADPAEADRYEYDARSVLSVWGPQSTSEGGFLHDYANREWNGLISELYAPRWSSYFASLEEALVRRAAPQAIDWHGFEDDWARLTTRHPDRPTGDPHVLASGIAATLPEAE
;
A
#
# COMPACT_ATOMS: atom_id res chain seq x y z
N MET A 1 12.31 -2.45 -3.96
CA MET A 1 11.01 -2.97 -4.44
C MET A 1 10.17 -1.88 -5.09
N ASP A 2 9.80 -0.80 -4.38
CA ASP A 2 8.92 0.25 -4.94
C ASP A 2 9.40 0.86 -6.27
N ALA A 3 10.71 1.13 -6.41
CA ALA A 3 11.29 1.61 -7.66
C ALA A 3 11.18 0.61 -8.83
N LEU A 4 11.21 -0.70 -8.56
CA LEU A 4 11.09 -1.74 -9.60
C LEU A 4 9.68 -1.74 -10.19
N VAL A 5 8.63 -1.76 -9.35
CA VAL A 5 7.25 -1.63 -9.83
C VAL A 5 6.95 -0.25 -10.43
N GLY A 6 7.68 0.78 -10.01
CA GLY A 6 7.64 2.11 -10.65
C GLY A 6 8.20 2.15 -12.09
N SER A 7 8.85 1.08 -12.57
CA SER A 7 9.49 1.03 -13.89
C SER A 7 8.66 0.32 -14.97
N ASP A 8 7.46 -0.16 -14.63
CA ASP A 8 6.54 -0.80 -15.58
C ASP A 8 5.13 -0.17 -15.45
N PRO A 9 4.49 0.23 -16.57
CA PRO A 9 3.21 0.92 -16.55
C PRO A 9 2.06 0.09 -15.94
N ASN A 10 2.16 -1.24 -15.91
CA ASN A 10 1.11 -2.13 -15.39
C ASN A 10 1.02 -2.14 -13.85
N PHE A 11 2.02 -1.58 -13.16
CA PHE A 11 2.04 -1.50 -11.70
C PHE A 11 1.88 -0.07 -11.18
N LEU A 12 1.45 0.87 -12.03
CA LEU A 12 1.23 2.26 -11.63
C LEU A 12 -0.25 2.52 -11.31
N PRO A 13 -0.58 3.00 -10.10
CA PRO A 13 -1.97 3.29 -9.73
C PRO A 13 -2.48 4.63 -10.29
N GLY A 14 -1.60 5.50 -10.81
CA GLY A 14 -1.94 6.89 -11.15
C GLY A 14 -3.11 7.02 -12.11
N SER A 15 -3.11 6.27 -13.22
CA SER A 15 -4.23 6.30 -14.18
C SER A 15 -5.51 5.72 -13.60
N TRP A 16 -5.42 4.70 -12.74
CA TRP A 16 -6.58 4.07 -12.11
C TRP A 16 -7.24 4.98 -11.07
N LEU A 17 -6.46 5.60 -10.19
CA LEU A 17 -6.96 6.57 -9.22
C LEU A 17 -7.51 7.83 -9.92
N SER A 18 -6.82 8.32 -10.96
CA SER A 18 -7.31 9.44 -11.75
C SER A 18 -8.64 9.12 -12.46
N ALA A 19 -8.82 7.89 -12.94
CA ALA A 19 -10.07 7.45 -13.55
C ALA A 19 -11.20 7.42 -12.50
N ALA A 20 -10.95 6.89 -11.30
CA ALA A 20 -11.92 6.90 -10.20
C ALA A 20 -12.39 8.33 -9.87
N ARG A 21 -11.44 9.27 -9.71
CA ARG A 21 -11.77 10.68 -9.48
C ARG A 21 -12.59 11.33 -10.59
N ALA A 22 -12.31 10.98 -11.84
CA ALA A 22 -12.98 11.57 -13.01
C ALA A 22 -14.47 11.21 -13.11
N HIS A 23 -14.93 10.20 -12.36
CA HIS A 23 -16.34 9.85 -12.26
C HIS A 23 -17.13 10.76 -11.30
N GLY A 24 -16.47 11.54 -10.45
CA GLY A 24 -17.14 12.44 -9.51
C GLY A 24 -17.68 13.71 -10.19
N ALA A 25 -18.88 14.14 -9.81
CA ALA A 25 -19.51 15.37 -10.31
C ALA A 25 -18.93 16.64 -9.67
N ASP A 26 -18.34 16.51 -8.48
CA ASP A 26 -17.69 17.59 -7.74
C ASP A 26 -16.43 17.09 -6.99
N PRO A 27 -15.62 17.99 -6.40
CA PRO A 27 -14.41 17.58 -5.70
C PRO A 27 -14.64 16.60 -4.54
N ALA A 28 -15.76 16.72 -3.82
CA ALA A 28 -16.06 15.86 -2.69
C ALA A 28 -16.45 14.45 -3.15
N GLU A 29 -17.21 14.34 -4.25
CA GLU A 29 -17.50 13.05 -4.87
C GLU A 29 -16.25 12.42 -5.50
N ALA A 30 -15.37 13.22 -6.11
CA ALA A 30 -14.09 12.74 -6.64
C ALA A 30 -13.18 12.19 -5.52
N ASP A 31 -13.11 12.86 -4.36
CA ASP A 31 -12.39 12.36 -3.18
C ASP A 31 -13.02 11.07 -2.64
N ARG A 32 -14.36 10.97 -2.67
CA ARG A 32 -15.07 9.75 -2.27
C ARG A 32 -14.72 8.56 -3.18
N TYR A 33 -14.74 8.74 -4.50
CA TYR A 33 -14.40 7.66 -5.43
C TYR A 33 -12.92 7.27 -5.39
N GLU A 34 -12.01 8.21 -5.10
CA GLU A 34 -10.62 7.85 -4.83
C GLU A 34 -10.50 7.02 -3.54
N TYR A 35 -11.20 7.41 -2.47
CA TYR A 35 -11.26 6.63 -1.24
C TYR A 35 -11.82 5.23 -1.49
N ASP A 36 -12.91 5.10 -2.26
CA ASP A 36 -13.50 3.81 -2.59
C ASP A 36 -12.52 2.93 -3.38
N ALA A 37 -11.80 3.52 -4.34
CA ALA A 37 -10.76 2.84 -5.08
C ALA A 37 -9.65 2.33 -4.12
N ARG A 38 -9.02 3.22 -3.35
CA ARG A 38 -7.96 2.86 -2.40
C ARG A 38 -8.43 1.82 -1.37
N SER A 39 -9.67 1.92 -0.90
CA SER A 39 -10.24 0.99 0.07
C SER A 39 -10.19 -0.44 -0.45
N VAL A 40 -10.56 -0.69 -1.71
CA VAL A 40 -10.54 -2.05 -2.30
C VAL A 40 -9.13 -2.68 -2.24
N LEU A 41 -8.06 -1.90 -2.28
CA LEU A 41 -6.68 -2.40 -2.22
C LEU A 41 -6.16 -2.73 -0.81
N SER A 42 -6.88 -2.31 0.23
CA SER A 42 -6.45 -2.38 1.63
C SER A 42 -7.58 -2.92 2.54
N VAL A 43 -8.29 -2.05 3.23
CA VAL A 43 -9.35 -2.37 4.21
C VAL A 43 -10.59 -3.02 3.58
N TRP A 44 -10.80 -2.86 2.27
CA TRP A 44 -11.95 -3.29 1.47
C TRP A 44 -13.30 -2.66 1.87
N GLY A 45 -13.51 -2.35 3.15
CA GLY A 45 -14.69 -1.72 3.69
C GLY A 45 -14.59 -1.46 5.20
N PRO A 46 -15.73 -1.30 5.90
CA PRO A 46 -15.76 -1.07 7.34
C PRO A 46 -15.09 -2.21 8.13
N GLN A 47 -14.68 -1.95 9.37
CA GLN A 47 -13.99 -2.92 10.22
C GLN A 47 -14.73 -4.27 10.36
N SER A 48 -16.05 -4.26 10.41
CA SER A 48 -16.86 -5.50 10.45
C SER A 48 -16.69 -6.37 9.21
N THR A 49 -16.38 -5.76 8.07
CA THR A 49 -16.18 -6.43 6.78
C THR A 49 -14.71 -6.74 6.55
N SER A 50 -13.80 -5.81 6.88
CA SER A 50 -12.35 -6.01 6.81
C SER A 50 -11.92 -7.15 7.74
N GLU A 51 -12.13 -6.98 9.04
CA GLU A 51 -11.66 -7.88 10.09
C GLU A 51 -12.66 -8.98 10.39
N GLY A 52 -13.94 -8.61 10.55
CA GLY A 52 -15.01 -9.58 10.85
C GLY A 52 -15.40 -10.44 9.65
N GLY A 53 -15.17 -9.95 8.43
CA GLY A 53 -15.52 -10.61 7.17
C GLY A 53 -14.31 -11.16 6.41
N PHE A 54 -13.08 -11.00 6.93
CA PHE A 54 -11.83 -11.49 6.33
C PHE A 54 -11.55 -10.94 4.92
N LEU A 55 -11.91 -9.69 4.65
CA LEU A 55 -11.65 -9.03 3.37
C LEU A 55 -10.45 -8.07 3.40
N HIS A 56 -9.81 -7.94 4.57
CA HIS A 56 -8.54 -7.25 4.71
C HIS A 56 -7.51 -7.77 3.69
N ASP A 57 -6.90 -6.86 2.92
CA ASP A 57 -5.91 -7.14 1.88
C ASP A 57 -6.40 -8.07 0.74
N TYR A 58 -7.71 -8.32 0.61
CA TYR A 58 -8.23 -9.30 -0.36
C TYR A 58 -7.81 -9.00 -1.81
N ALA A 59 -7.84 -7.73 -2.20
CA ALA A 59 -7.43 -7.29 -3.54
C ALA A 59 -6.09 -6.55 -3.54
N ASN A 60 -5.17 -6.93 -2.64
CA ASN A 60 -3.82 -6.36 -2.59
C ASN A 60 -3.11 -6.38 -3.96
N ARG A 61 -2.20 -5.44 -4.14
CA ARG A 61 -1.43 -5.24 -5.37
C ARG A 61 -0.03 -4.77 -5.05
N GLU A 62 0.97 -5.34 -5.72
CA GLU A 62 2.35 -4.86 -5.69
C GLU A 62 2.53 -3.66 -6.62
N TRP A 63 1.82 -2.57 -6.34
CA TRP A 63 1.85 -1.35 -7.15
C TRP A 63 2.82 -0.31 -6.59
N ASN A 64 3.35 0.52 -7.48
CA ASN A 64 4.17 1.67 -7.10
C ASN A 64 3.38 2.60 -6.17
N GLY A 65 4.06 3.14 -5.16
CA GLY A 65 3.42 3.92 -4.10
C GLY A 65 2.81 3.03 -3.01
N LEU A 66 2.06 1.97 -3.34
CA LEU A 66 1.52 1.06 -2.32
C LEU A 66 2.62 0.41 -1.48
N ILE A 67 3.73 -0.01 -2.11
CA ILE A 67 4.85 -0.59 -1.39
C ILE A 67 5.41 0.39 -0.35
N SER A 68 5.62 1.65 -0.73
CA SER A 68 6.29 2.66 0.11
C SER A 68 5.35 3.41 1.06
N GLU A 69 4.08 3.56 0.72
CA GLU A 69 3.07 4.32 1.48
C GLU A 69 2.21 3.46 2.39
N LEU A 70 2.02 2.17 2.06
CA LEU A 70 1.16 1.25 2.82
C LEU A 70 1.99 0.10 3.40
N TYR A 71 2.62 -0.71 2.55
CA TYR A 71 3.20 -1.98 3.01
C TYR A 71 4.47 -1.81 3.84
N ALA A 72 5.42 -0.99 3.41
CA ALA A 72 6.64 -0.75 4.17
C ALA A 72 6.37 -0.08 5.53
N PRO A 73 5.48 0.95 5.63
CA PRO A 73 5.03 1.48 6.91
C PRO A 73 4.36 0.45 7.83
N ARG A 74 3.58 -0.50 7.30
CA ARG A 74 3.03 -1.62 8.10
C ARG A 74 4.13 -2.47 8.72
N TRP A 75 5.07 -2.93 7.90
CA TRP A 75 6.21 -3.72 8.40
C TRP A 75 7.06 -2.94 9.41
N SER A 76 7.32 -1.66 9.16
CA SER A 76 8.05 -0.81 10.10
C SER A 76 7.33 -0.70 11.44
N SER A 77 6.01 -0.52 11.43
CA SER A 77 5.20 -0.43 12.66
C SER A 77 5.18 -1.75 13.44
N TYR A 78 5.09 -2.86 12.71
CA TYR A 78 5.14 -4.20 13.31
C TYR A 78 6.49 -4.46 13.98
N PHE A 79 7.61 -4.23 13.26
CA PHE A 79 8.94 -4.46 13.84
C PHE A 79 9.25 -3.52 15.01
N ALA A 80 8.80 -2.27 14.96
CA ALA A 80 8.93 -1.34 16.09
C ALA A 80 8.17 -1.85 17.32
N SER A 81 6.95 -2.38 17.16
CA SER A 81 6.19 -2.98 18.27
C SER A 81 6.90 -4.19 18.87
N LEU A 82 7.51 -5.05 18.04
CA LEU A 82 8.29 -6.19 18.52
C LEU A 82 9.57 -5.78 19.25
N GLU A 83 10.30 -4.79 18.73
CA GLU A 83 11.51 -4.26 19.35
C GLU A 83 11.19 -3.68 20.75
N GLU A 84 10.13 -2.87 20.84
CA GLU A 84 9.63 -2.33 22.10
C GLU A 84 9.27 -3.44 23.10
N ALA A 85 8.56 -4.47 22.64
CA ALA A 85 8.18 -5.62 23.45
C ALA A 85 9.40 -6.36 24.01
N LEU A 86 10.42 -6.57 23.17
CA LEU A 86 11.65 -7.25 23.53
C LEU A 86 12.44 -6.47 24.59
N VAL A 87 12.61 -5.15 24.39
CA VAL A 87 13.31 -4.27 25.33
C VAL A 87 12.59 -4.23 26.68
N ARG A 88 11.25 -4.14 26.67
CA ARG A 88 10.43 -4.05 27.88
C ARG A 88 10.15 -5.40 28.53
N ARG A 89 10.49 -6.52 27.86
CA ARG A 89 10.10 -7.89 28.25
C ARG A 89 8.59 -8.01 28.48
N ALA A 90 7.81 -7.39 27.60
CA ALA A 90 6.36 -7.37 27.63
C ALA A 90 5.79 -7.97 26.33
N ALA A 91 4.47 -8.12 26.26
CA ALA A 91 3.81 -8.46 25.00
C ALA A 91 3.86 -7.26 24.02
N PRO A 92 3.93 -7.50 22.70
CA PRO A 92 3.82 -6.44 21.70
C PRO A 92 2.51 -5.67 21.83
N GLN A 93 2.59 -4.36 21.57
CA GLN A 93 1.40 -3.53 21.53
C GLN A 93 0.54 -3.92 20.33
N ALA A 94 -0.76 -4.07 20.56
CA ALA A 94 -1.73 -4.25 19.49
C ALA A 94 -1.77 -3.00 18.60
N ILE A 95 -1.69 -3.21 17.29
CA ILE A 95 -1.77 -2.16 16.29
C ILE A 95 -3.18 -2.19 15.70
N ASP A 96 -3.83 -1.03 15.61
CA ASP A 96 -5.07 -0.88 14.88
C ASP A 96 -4.79 -0.82 13.38
N TRP A 97 -4.70 -1.99 12.75
CA TRP A 97 -4.41 -2.10 11.32
C TRP A 97 -5.52 -1.53 10.45
N HIS A 98 -6.78 -1.70 10.83
CA HIS A 98 -7.90 -1.13 10.08
C HIS A 98 -7.83 0.40 10.07
N GLY A 99 -7.64 1.03 11.24
CA GLY A 99 -7.48 2.49 11.32
C GLY A 99 -6.27 3.00 10.54
N PHE A 100 -5.12 2.31 10.66
CA PHE A 100 -3.90 2.65 9.92
C PHE A 100 -4.12 2.69 8.40
N GLU A 101 -4.82 1.69 7.87
CA GLU A 101 -5.03 1.54 6.42
C GLU A 101 -6.19 2.39 5.90
N ASP A 102 -7.22 2.62 6.73
CA ASP A 102 -8.30 3.57 6.44
C ASP A 102 -7.75 5.00 6.30
N ASP A 103 -6.80 5.40 7.17
CA ASP A 103 -6.09 6.68 7.05
C ASP A 103 -5.34 6.79 5.72
N TRP A 104 -4.65 5.72 5.29
CA TRP A 104 -4.02 5.68 3.97
C TRP A 104 -5.04 5.77 2.83
N ALA A 105 -6.18 5.09 2.95
CA ALA A 105 -7.24 5.12 1.94
C ALA A 105 -7.89 6.51 1.79
N ARG A 106 -7.81 7.36 2.82
CA ARG A 106 -8.30 8.75 2.80
C ARG A 106 -7.34 9.74 2.14
N LEU A 107 -6.12 9.33 1.81
CA LEU A 107 -5.17 10.20 1.13
C LEU A 107 -5.62 10.50 -0.32
N THR A 108 -5.22 11.66 -0.82
CA THR A 108 -5.43 12.09 -2.21
C THR A 108 -4.09 12.35 -2.92
N THR A 109 -3.04 11.67 -2.46
CA THR A 109 -1.68 11.75 -3.02
C THR A 109 -1.69 11.33 -4.48
N ARG A 110 -1.12 12.16 -5.36
CA ARG A 110 -0.99 11.83 -6.79
C ARG A 110 0.13 10.83 -7.01
N HIS A 111 -0.16 9.80 -7.82
CA HIS A 111 0.82 8.82 -8.25
C HIS A 111 1.23 9.02 -9.72
N PRO A 112 2.44 8.61 -10.12
CA PRO A 112 2.88 8.65 -11.51
C PRO A 112 1.96 7.85 -12.44
N ASP A 113 1.79 8.33 -13.67
CA ASP A 113 1.10 7.66 -14.78
C ASP A 113 2.08 7.15 -15.85
N ARG A 114 3.37 7.39 -15.65
CA ARG A 114 4.45 6.97 -16.54
C ARG A 114 5.55 6.27 -15.75
N PRO A 115 6.09 5.15 -16.27
CA PRO A 115 7.14 4.42 -15.61
C PRO A 115 8.45 5.24 -15.60
N THR A 116 9.27 5.00 -14.58
CA THR A 116 10.62 5.58 -14.48
C THR A 116 11.63 4.50 -14.13
N GLY A 117 12.81 4.58 -14.74
CA GLY A 117 13.87 3.58 -14.58
C GLY A 117 13.82 2.47 -15.62
N ASP A 118 14.82 1.58 -15.57
CA ASP A 118 14.94 0.39 -16.41
C ASP A 118 14.65 -0.85 -15.54
N PRO A 119 13.60 -1.64 -15.85
CA PRO A 119 13.22 -2.79 -15.03
C PRO A 119 14.30 -3.85 -14.95
N HIS A 120 15.07 -4.08 -16.01
CA HIS A 120 16.14 -5.07 -16.03
C HIS A 120 17.31 -4.63 -15.14
N VAL A 121 17.72 -3.36 -15.22
CA VAL A 121 18.79 -2.80 -14.38
C VAL A 121 18.39 -2.85 -12.90
N LEU A 122 17.16 -2.44 -12.58
CA LEU A 122 16.64 -2.45 -11.21
C LEU A 122 16.53 -3.88 -10.66
N ALA A 123 15.96 -4.81 -11.43
CA ALA A 123 15.83 -6.21 -11.03
C ALA A 123 17.20 -6.87 -10.83
N SER A 124 18.15 -6.65 -11.75
CA SER A 124 19.51 -7.17 -11.64
C SER A 124 20.24 -6.62 -10.41
N GLY A 125 20.06 -5.32 -10.11
CA GLY A 125 20.60 -4.70 -8.92
C GLY A 125 20.05 -5.31 -7.63
N ILE A 126 18.74 -5.57 -7.57
CA ILE A 126 18.11 -6.26 -6.43
C ILE A 126 18.64 -7.69 -6.30
N ALA A 127 18.67 -8.46 -7.41
CA ALA A 127 19.15 -9.83 -7.40
C ALA A 127 20.57 -9.96 -6.85
N ALA A 128 21.46 -9.02 -7.17
CA ALA A 128 22.83 -8.99 -6.66
C ALA A 128 22.94 -8.74 -5.14
N THR A 129 21.87 -8.29 -4.48
CA THR A 129 21.82 -8.09 -3.01
C THR A 129 21.22 -9.27 -2.26
N LEU A 130 20.55 -10.19 -2.96
CA LEU A 130 19.91 -11.34 -2.35
C LEU A 130 20.94 -12.45 -2.13
N PRO A 131 20.82 -13.23 -1.03
CA PRO A 131 21.62 -14.43 -0.86
C PRO A 131 21.30 -15.44 -1.98
N GLU A 132 22.26 -16.31 -2.30
CA GLU A 132 21.99 -17.43 -3.21
C GLU A 132 20.85 -18.28 -2.64
N ALA A 133 19.93 -18.70 -3.50
CA ALA A 133 18.86 -19.60 -3.10
C ALA A 133 19.48 -20.97 -2.77
N GLU A 134 19.26 -21.46 -1.54
CA GLU A 134 19.59 -22.82 -1.13
C GLU A 134 18.78 -23.88 -1.89
#